data_AF-A0A9E3VYK7-F1
#
_entry.id   AF-A0A9E3VYK7-F1
#
_cell.length_a   1.000
_cell.length_b   1.000
_cell.length_c   1.000
_cell.angle_alpha   90.00
_cell.angle_beta   90.00
_cell.angle_gamma   90.00
#
_symmetry.space_group_name_H-M   'P 1'
#
loop_
_entity.id
_entity.type
_entity.pdbx_description
1 polymer ?
#
loop_
_entity_poly.entity_id
_entity_poly.type
_entity_poly.pdbx_seq_one_letter_code
_entity_poly.pdbx_strand_id
1 'polypeptide(L)' 'MKRQQQHFDRWIEEFNFERPHQALDGATPASRHVLSERDYPGEVGDPDYPGHYETPRVGKNGLLKFRMVK' A
#
# COMPACT_ATOMS: atom_id res chain seq x y z
N MET A 1 -20.71 18.87 -1.60
CA MET A 1 -19.31 18.53 -1.27
C MET A 1 -18.90 18.93 0.16
N LYS A 2 -18.90 20.21 0.59
CA LYS A 2 -18.38 20.60 1.93
C LYS A 2 -19.01 19.88 3.15
N ARG A 3 -20.32 19.63 3.15
CA ARG A 3 -21.00 18.92 4.26
C ARG A 3 -20.55 17.45 4.37
N GLN A 4 -20.32 16.77 3.24
CA GLN A 4 -19.84 15.39 3.24
C GLN A 4 -18.41 15.31 3.78
N GLN A 5 -17.55 16.27 3.41
CA GLN A 5 -16.20 16.34 3.94
C GLN A 5 -16.20 16.48 5.46
N GLN A 6 -17.05 17.35 6.03
CA GLN A 6 -17.18 17.49 7.49
C GLN A 6 -17.61 16.20 8.20
N HIS A 7 -18.47 15.39 7.56
CA HIS A 7 -18.83 14.08 8.08
C HIS A 7 -17.64 13.11 8.03
N PHE A 8 -16.86 13.11 6.94
CA PHE A 8 -15.65 12.29 6.85
C PHE A 8 -14.57 12.72 7.83
N ASP A 9 -14.34 14.02 7.99
CA ASP A 9 -13.33 14.54 8.93
C ASP A 9 -13.67 14.11 10.35
N ARG A 10 -14.95 14.21 10.75
CA ARG A 10 -15.42 13.70 12.06
C ARG A 10 -15.22 12.19 12.18
N TRP A 11 -15.55 11.44 11.13
CA TRP A 11 -15.40 10.00 11.14
C TRP A 11 -13.92 9.57 11.22
N ILE A 12 -13.00 10.27 10.56
CA ILE A 12 -11.56 10.02 10.62
C ILE A 12 -11.07 10.18 12.06
N GLU A 13 -11.49 11.23 12.76
CA GLU A 13 -11.12 11.48 14.16
C GLU A 13 -11.60 10.33 15.05
N GLU A 14 -12.89 10.01 14.98
CA GLU A 14 -13.52 8.93 15.75
C GLU A 14 -12.85 7.57 15.48
N PHE A 15 -12.62 7.24 14.22
CA PHE A 15 -12.03 5.96 13.81
C PHE A 15 -10.58 5.82 14.28
N ASN A 16 -9.76 6.86 14.11
CA ASN A 16 -8.34 6.78 14.40
C ASN A 16 -8.02 6.90 15.89
N PHE A 17 -8.80 7.68 16.65
CA PHE A 17 -8.42 8.07 18.02
C PHE A 17 -9.39 7.63 19.12
N GLU A 18 -10.65 7.33 18.81
CA GLU A 18 -11.67 7.03 19.84
C GLU A 18 -12.11 5.56 19.82
N ARG A 19 -12.21 4.95 18.64
CA ARG A 19 -12.80 3.62 18.50
C ARG A 19 -11.84 2.49 18.84
N PRO A 20 -12.17 1.62 19.81
CA PRO A 20 -11.39 0.42 20.07
C PRO A 20 -11.61 -0.61 18.94
N HIS A 21 -10.52 -1.16 18.42
CA HIS A 21 -10.58 -2.16 17.35
C HIS A 21 -10.23 -3.55 17.89
N GLN A 22 -11.10 -4.54 17.65
CA GLN A 22 -10.90 -5.90 18.14
C GLN A 22 -9.61 -6.54 17.58
N ALA A 23 -9.31 -6.32 16.30
CA ALA A 23 -8.05 -6.79 15.69
C ALA A 23 -6.81 -6.13 16.30
N LEU A 24 -6.99 -5.03 17.04
CA LEU A 24 -5.94 -4.32 17.76
C LEU A 24 -6.06 -4.51 19.28
N ASP A 25 -6.73 -5.57 19.76
CA ASP A 25 -6.91 -5.86 21.18
C ASP A 25 -7.55 -4.70 21.98
N GLY A 26 -8.45 -3.96 21.33
CA GLY A 26 -9.08 -2.78 21.91
C GLY A 26 -8.27 -1.49 21.80
N ALA A 27 -7.08 -1.51 21.19
CA ALA A 27 -6.32 -0.30 20.89
C ALA A 27 -6.91 0.46 19.68
N THR A 28 -6.51 1.72 19.55
CA THR A 28 -6.92 2.59 18.43
C THR A 28 -5.90 2.52 17.29
N PRO A 29 -6.28 2.75 16.03
CA PRO A 29 -5.35 2.74 14.90
C PRO A 29 -4.19 3.73 15.11
N ALA A 30 -4.47 4.94 15.60
CA ALA A 30 -3.44 5.95 15.83
C ALA A 30 -2.42 5.56 16.91
N SER A 31 -2.80 4.70 17.87
CA SER A 31 -1.86 4.20 18.89
C SER A 31 -0.80 3.22 18.35
N ARG A 32 -1.05 2.61 17.19
CA ARG A 32 -0.14 1.63 16.57
C ARG A 32 0.51 2.11 15.29
N HIS A 33 -0.14 3.01 14.56
CA HIS A 33 0.38 3.56 13.32
C HIS A 33 1.54 4.52 13.60
N VAL A 34 2.70 4.25 13.00
CA VAL A 34 3.88 5.13 13.03
C VAL A 34 4.15 5.56 11.59
N LEU A 35 4.46 6.85 11.40
CA LEU A 35 4.86 7.35 10.09
C LEU A 35 6.13 6.62 9.63
N SER A 36 6.15 6.23 8.36
CA SER A 36 7.36 5.67 7.74
C SER A 36 8.49 6.69 7.82
N GLU A 37 9.63 6.29 8.36
CA GLU A 37 10.87 7.10 8.34
C GLU A 37 11.38 7.32 6.91
N ARG A 38 11.05 6.39 6.01
CA ARG A 38 11.39 6.51 4.59
C ARG A 38 10.34 7.35 3.88
N ASP A 39 10.78 8.49 3.39
CA ASP A 39 9.98 9.33 2.49
C ASP A 39 9.63 8.60 1.20
N TYR A 40 8.43 8.87 0.69
CA TYR A 40 8.02 8.37 -0.61
C TYR A 40 8.74 9.15 -1.73
N PRO A 41 9.53 8.50 -2.61
CA PRO A 41 10.37 9.17 -3.60
C PRO A 41 9.62 9.80 -4.78
N GLY A 42 8.28 9.72 -4.83
CA GLY A 42 7.46 10.22 -5.94
C GLY A 42 7.37 9.23 -7.10
N GLU A 43 8.53 8.80 -7.60
CA GLU A 43 8.67 7.76 -8.62
C GLU A 43 9.43 6.56 -8.06
N VAL A 44 8.89 5.36 -8.27
CA VAL A 44 9.56 4.11 -7.91
C VAL A 44 10.24 3.59 -9.18
N GLY A 45 11.56 3.43 -9.13
CA GLY A 45 12.33 2.87 -10.24
C GLY A 45 11.92 1.43 -10.57
N ASP A 46 12.31 0.96 -11.75
CA ASP A 46 12.12 -0.44 -12.13
C ASP A 46 12.80 -1.36 -11.09
N PRO A 47 12.22 -2.53 -10.77
CA PRO A 47 12.82 -3.44 -9.81
C PRO A 47 14.19 -3.94 -10.31
N ASP A 48 15.18 -3.88 -9.42
CA ASP A 48 16.52 -4.41 -9.71
C ASP A 48 16.53 -5.93 -9.46
N TYR A 49 16.49 -6.70 -10.55
CA TYR A 49 16.63 -8.15 -10.51
C TYR A 49 18.08 -8.54 -10.87
N PRO A 50 18.67 -9.54 -10.18
CA PRO A 50 19.98 -10.05 -10.55
C PRO A 50 20.05 -10.42 -12.03
N GLY A 51 21.16 -10.11 -12.71
CA GLY A 51 21.27 -10.26 -14.17
C GLY A 51 21.12 -11.68 -14.73
N HIS A 52 21.04 -12.70 -13.89
CA HIS A 52 20.75 -14.08 -14.29
C HIS A 52 19.25 -14.39 -14.32
N TYR A 53 18.38 -13.44 -13.94
CA TYR A 53 16.93 -13.57 -14.03
C TYR A 53 16.41 -13.04 -15.36
N GLU A 54 15.49 -13.78 -15.97
CA GLU A 54 14.65 -13.26 -17.04
C GLU A 54 13.52 -12.43 -16.41
N THR A 55 13.27 -11.23 -16.93
CA THR A 55 12.20 -10.33 -16.48
C THR A 55 11.10 -10.15 -17.55
N PRO A 56 10.41 -11.24 -17.98
CA PRO A 56 9.39 -11.15 -19.01
C PRO A 56 8.14 -10.43 -18.51
N ARG A 57 7.56 -9.58 -19.37
CA ARG A 57 6.29 -8.91 -19.08
C ARG A 57 5.12 -9.88 -19.21
N VAL A 58 4.23 -9.89 -18.21
CA VAL A 58 2.98 -10.67 -18.24
C VAL A 58 2.03 -10.10 -19.32
N GLY A 59 1.55 -10.98 -20.19
CA GLY A 59 0.55 -10.64 -21.19
C GLY A 59 -0.82 -10.36 -20.56
N LYS A 60 -1.71 -9.67 -21.29
CA LYS A 60 -3.09 -9.40 -20.82
C LYS A 60 -3.90 -10.67 -20.50
N ASN A 61 -3.49 -11.81 -21.05
CA ASN A 61 -4.07 -13.13 -20.82
C ASN A 61 -3.42 -13.89 -19.66
N GLY A 62 -2.52 -13.25 -18.89
CA GLY A 62 -1.83 -13.86 -17.76
C GLY A 62 -0.66 -14.78 -18.13
N LEU A 63 -0.29 -14.89 -19.41
CA LEU A 63 0.81 -15.76 -19.84
C LEU A 63 2.15 -15.03 -19.87
N LEU A 64 3.19 -15.75 -19.44
CA LEU A 64 4.59 -15.39 -19.61
C LEU A 64 5.17 -16.08 -20.84
N LYS A 65 6.03 -15.38 -21.59
CA LYS A 65 6.79 -15.96 -22.71
C LYS A 65 8.28 -15.87 -22.38
N PHE A 66 8.90 -17.03 -22.20
CA PHE A 66 10.34 -17.15 -22.05
C PHE A 66 10.97 -17.41 -23.42
N ARG A 67 12.10 -16.76 -23.70
CA ARG A 67 12.88 -17.05 -24.91
C ARG A 67 13.86 -18.14 -24.54
N MET A 68 13.56 -19.39 -24.85
CA MET A 68 14.53 -20.47 -24.65
C MET A 68 15.80 -20.15 -25.44
N VAL A 69 16.91 -19.92 -24.73
CA VAL A 69 18.24 -19.89 -25.32
C VAL A 69 18.64 -21.33 -25.61
N LYS A 70 19.09 -21.59 -26.84
CA LYS A 70 19.49 -22.91 -27.32
C LYS A 70 20.86 -23.30 -26.81
#